data_AF-A0A9X6NIY8-F1
#
_entry.id   AF-A0A9X6NIY8-F1
#
_cell.length_a   1.000
_cell.length_b   1.000
_cell.length_c   1.000
_cell.angle_alpha   90.00
_cell.angle_beta   90.00
_cell.angle_gamma   90.00
#
_symmetry.space_group_name_H-M   'P 1'
#
loop_
_entity.id
_entity.type
_entity.pdbx_description
1 polymer ?
#
loop_
_entity_poly.entity_id
_entity_poly.type
_entity_poly.pdbx_seq_one_letter_code
_entity_poly.pdbx_strand_id
1 'polypeptide(L)'
;MSRRYYHSKLSFVTYSKIKTSRFKGGTFDIPLPRLDEQSFCPTLSVLSLLKASQLMPPKSPLLSTIHNGSRQPYTAQMFSTTLKHLLKTAGYEPQHFSIHSFRRGAATFAAASGISEDVIRAQGTWRSSCYKRYIDRDVEQRQQFANQVKEAVFPHPLLTRFWEFWGFVAVPRPGFTFGINDANKE
;
A
#
# COMPACT_ATOMS: atom_id res chain seq x y z
N MET A 1 -26.74 15.36 11.42
CA MET A 1 -27.38 14.02 11.40
C MET A 1 -26.60 13.13 10.44
N SER A 2 -25.84 12.14 10.95
CA SER A 2 -25.03 11.23 10.13
C SER A 2 -25.77 9.90 9.97
N ARG A 3 -26.11 9.53 8.71
CA ARG A 3 -26.73 8.25 8.38
C ARG A 3 -25.68 7.15 8.44
N ARG A 4 -25.93 6.13 9.27
CA ARG A 4 -25.11 4.91 9.38
C ARG A 4 -25.73 3.85 8.47
N TYR A 5 -25.04 3.47 7.41
CA TYR A 5 -25.36 2.27 6.63
C TYR A 5 -24.55 1.11 7.20
N TYR A 6 -25.24 0.14 7.80
CA TYR A 6 -24.66 -1.11 8.28
C TYR A 6 -24.77 -2.16 7.17
N HIS A 7 -23.68 -2.39 6.44
CA HIS A 7 -23.43 -3.66 5.75
C HIS A 7 -21.91 -3.92 5.84
N SER A 8 -21.53 -5.06 6.43
CA SER A 8 -20.15 -5.58 6.64
C SER A 8 -19.13 -4.65 7.31
N LYS A 9 -19.01 -4.70 8.66
CA LYS A 9 -17.99 -4.18 9.63
C LYS A 9 -16.86 -3.22 9.14
N LEU A 10 -17.15 -2.28 8.26
CA LEU A 10 -16.25 -1.20 7.84
C LEU A 10 -16.68 0.08 8.52
N SER A 11 -15.75 0.74 9.21
CA SER A 11 -15.98 2.08 9.76
C SER A 11 -15.39 3.11 8.82
N PHE A 12 -15.99 4.29 8.70
CA PHE A 12 -15.47 5.33 7.82
C PHE A 12 -14.95 6.50 8.65
N VAL A 13 -13.77 7.00 8.31
CA VAL A 13 -13.26 8.27 8.82
C VAL A 13 -13.30 9.29 7.69
N THR A 14 -14.07 10.35 7.91
CA THR A 14 -14.28 11.41 6.94
C THR A 14 -13.34 12.58 7.20
N TYR A 15 -12.57 12.99 6.19
CA TYR A 15 -11.72 14.17 6.24
C TYR A 15 -12.32 15.31 5.43
N SER A 16 -12.48 16.48 6.05
CA SER A 16 -13.03 17.68 5.37
C SER A 16 -12.01 18.40 4.48
N LYS A 17 -10.71 18.23 4.74
CA LYS A 17 -9.63 18.84 3.95
C LYS A 17 -8.43 17.90 3.87
N ILE A 18 -7.95 17.66 2.66
CA ILE A 18 -6.71 16.93 2.40
C ILE A 18 -5.80 17.84 1.57
N LYS A 19 -4.54 18.00 1.99
CA LYS A 19 -3.54 18.90 1.37
C LYS A 19 -3.40 18.68 -0.14
N THR A 20 -3.59 17.45 -0.62
CA THR A 20 -3.46 17.07 -2.02
C THR A 20 -4.65 16.22 -2.51
N SER A 21 -5.89 16.58 -2.17
CA SER A 21 -7.03 15.87 -2.76
C SER A 21 -7.01 16.04 -4.29
N ARG A 22 -7.23 14.93 -5.01
CA ARG A 22 -7.61 14.96 -6.44
C ARG A 22 -9.11 15.24 -6.59
N PHE A 23 -9.88 14.95 -5.55
CA PHE A 23 -11.31 15.22 -5.44
C PHE A 23 -11.51 16.70 -5.12
N LYS A 24 -11.97 17.48 -6.12
CA LYS A 24 -12.28 18.90 -5.95
C LYS A 24 -13.41 19.06 -4.93
N GLY A 25 -13.15 19.73 -3.82
CA GLY A 25 -14.18 20.26 -2.91
C GLY A 25 -15.01 19.25 -2.10
N GLY A 26 -14.62 17.97 -2.05
CA GLY A 26 -15.35 16.92 -1.35
C GLY A 26 -14.71 16.45 -0.05
N THR A 27 -15.52 15.86 0.83
CA THR A 27 -15.04 15.03 1.94
C THR A 27 -14.42 13.74 1.41
N PHE A 28 -13.34 13.27 2.06
CA PHE A 28 -12.70 12.00 1.70
C PHE A 28 -12.94 10.99 2.80
N ASP A 29 -13.58 9.88 2.44
CA ASP A 29 -13.88 8.79 3.36
C ASP A 29 -12.81 7.71 3.25
N ILE A 30 -12.16 7.42 4.38
CA ILE A 30 -11.23 6.31 4.49
C ILE A 30 -11.95 5.15 5.16
N PRO A 31 -12.20 4.03 4.45
CA PRO A 31 -12.70 2.83 5.09
C PRO A 31 -11.62 2.24 6.00
N LEU A 32 -11.99 1.96 7.23
CA LEU A 32 -11.20 1.26 8.23
C LEU A 32 -11.79 -0.14 8.41
N PRO A 33 -11.02 -1.20 8.09
CA PRO A 33 -11.45 -2.54 8.39
C PRO A 33 -11.46 -2.77 9.90
N ARG A 34 -12.43 -3.56 10.37
CA ARG A 34 -12.32 -4.18 11.68
C ARG A 34 -11.55 -5.49 11.52
N LEU A 35 -10.49 -5.62 12.29
CA LEU A 35 -9.64 -6.81 12.32
C LEU A 35 -10.01 -7.64 13.55
N ASP A 36 -9.82 -8.95 13.47
CA ASP A 36 -10.06 -9.86 14.60
C ASP A 36 -8.99 -9.68 15.70
N GLU A 37 -7.76 -9.37 15.29
CA GLU A 37 -6.69 -9.02 16.21
C GLU A 37 -6.88 -7.59 16.75
N GLN A 38 -7.20 -7.51 18.04
CA GLN A 38 -7.62 -6.24 18.67
C GLN A 38 -6.46 -5.26 18.83
N SER A 39 -5.24 -5.75 19.05
CA SER A 39 -4.04 -4.92 19.33
C SER A 39 -3.64 -4.01 18.17
N PHE A 40 -3.92 -4.42 16.93
CA PHE A 40 -3.58 -3.66 15.72
C PHE A 40 -4.82 -3.24 14.92
N CYS A 41 -6.02 -3.37 15.49
CA CYS A 41 -7.25 -3.05 14.76
C CYS A 41 -7.42 -1.53 14.59
N PRO A 42 -7.34 -0.99 13.36
CA PRO A 42 -7.41 0.46 13.13
C PRO A 42 -8.76 1.04 13.54
N THR A 43 -9.85 0.28 13.34
CA THR A 43 -11.19 0.67 13.78
C THR A 43 -11.26 0.83 15.29
N LEU A 44 -10.71 -0.11 16.06
CA LEU A 44 -10.71 -0.03 17.52
C LEU A 44 -9.80 1.10 18.02
N SER A 45 -8.62 1.27 17.43
CA SER A 45 -7.71 2.36 17.79
C SER A 45 -8.35 3.73 17.61
N VAL A 46 -9.03 3.96 16.48
CA VAL A 46 -9.75 5.22 16.23
C VAL A 46 -10.94 5.39 17.16
N LEU A 47 -11.69 4.33 17.46
CA LEU A 47 -12.79 4.40 18.43
C LEU A 47 -12.30 4.74 19.84
N SER A 48 -11.18 4.18 20.29
CA SER A 48 -10.56 4.51 21.57
C SER A 48 -10.13 5.98 21.61
N LEU A 49 -9.53 6.48 20.53
CA LEU A 49 -9.19 7.89 20.39
C LEU A 49 -10.44 8.78 20.42
N LEU A 50 -11.52 8.38 19.75
CA LEU A 50 -12.78 9.12 19.75
C LEU A 50 -13.44 9.16 21.13
N LYS A 51 -13.40 8.05 21.88
CA LYS A 51 -13.88 8.02 23.27
C LYS A 51 -13.08 8.97 24.16
N ALA A 52 -11.75 8.96 24.03
CA ALA A 52 -10.89 9.93 24.72
C ALA A 52 -11.18 11.37 24.27
N SER A 53 -11.61 11.57 23.02
CA SER A 53 -11.96 12.88 22.46
C SER A 53 -13.33 13.42 22.87
N GLN A 54 -14.24 12.61 23.41
CA GLN A 54 -15.59 13.06 23.81
C GLN A 54 -15.55 14.10 24.94
N LEU A 55 -14.42 14.21 25.63
CA LEU A 55 -14.13 15.26 26.59
C LEU A 55 -13.68 16.58 25.94
N MET A 56 -13.67 16.66 24.60
CA MET A 56 -13.15 17.81 23.87
C MET A 56 -14.25 18.65 23.20
N PRO A 57 -14.02 19.96 23.01
CA PRO A 57 -14.94 20.82 22.27
C PRO A 57 -15.17 20.34 20.81
N PRO A 58 -16.37 20.54 20.22
CA PRO A 58 -16.73 19.99 18.90
C PRO A 58 -15.81 20.34 17.72
N LYS A 59 -14.97 21.39 17.85
CA LYS A 59 -14.04 21.84 16.80
C LYS A 59 -12.57 21.52 17.11
N SER A 60 -12.29 20.76 18.17
CA SER A 60 -10.91 20.40 18.51
C SER A 60 -10.34 19.37 17.52
N PRO A 61 -9.04 19.44 17.19
CA PRO A 61 -8.37 18.39 16.42
C PRO A 61 -8.50 17.04 17.12
N LEU A 62 -8.89 16.00 16.38
CA LEU A 62 -9.05 14.64 16.91
C LEU A 62 -7.75 14.12 17.55
N LEU A 63 -6.62 14.36 16.88
CA LEU A 63 -5.29 14.10 17.42
C LEU A 63 -4.76 15.37 18.09
N SER A 64 -4.72 15.35 19.42
CA SER A 64 -4.18 16.45 20.22
C SER A 64 -3.37 15.92 21.39
N THR A 65 -2.46 16.75 21.87
CA THR A 65 -1.63 16.49 23.05
C THR A 65 -1.75 17.64 24.04
N ILE A 66 -1.36 17.40 25.28
CA ILE A 66 -1.25 18.44 26.30
C ILE A 66 0.22 18.83 26.41
N HIS A 67 0.52 20.11 26.20
CA HIS A 67 1.86 20.66 26.34
C HIS A 67 1.77 21.97 27.13
N ASN A 68 2.56 22.09 28.20
CA ASN A 68 2.53 23.24 29.12
C ASN A 68 1.11 23.58 29.62
N GLY A 69 0.31 22.56 29.96
CA GLY A 69 -1.07 22.73 30.43
C GLY A 69 -2.08 23.15 29.35
N SER A 70 -1.63 23.39 28.11
CA SER A 70 -2.49 23.75 26.98
C SER A 70 -2.64 22.59 25.99
N ARG A 71 -3.86 22.41 25.46
CA ARG A 71 -4.12 21.41 24.42
C ARG A 71 -3.71 21.95 23.06
N GLN A 72 -2.85 21.21 22.36
CA GLN A 72 -2.31 21.59 21.06
C GLN A 72 -2.56 20.46 20.05
N PRO A 73 -2.72 20.77 18.74
CA PRO A 73 -2.80 19.74 17.70
C PRO A 73 -1.55 18.87 17.68
N TYR A 74 -1.71 17.55 17.52
CA TYR A 74 -0.57 16.66 17.41
C TYR A 74 0.05 16.75 16.01
N THR A 75 1.26 17.29 15.92
CA THR A 75 1.86 17.62 14.62
C THR A 75 2.61 16.43 14.01
N ALA A 76 2.89 16.51 12.70
CA ALA A 76 3.71 15.51 12.01
C ALA A 76 5.14 15.43 12.59
N GLN A 77 5.69 16.55 13.06
CA GLN A 77 7.01 16.56 13.71
C GLN A 77 6.97 15.79 15.03
N MET A 78 5.93 16.02 15.85
CA MET A 78 5.74 15.27 17.10
C MET A 78 5.59 13.78 16.83
N PHE A 79 4.78 13.41 15.84
CA PHE A 79 4.65 12.01 15.41
C PHE A 79 5.99 11.41 14.98
N SER A 80 6.78 12.14 14.18
CA SER A 80 8.11 11.69 13.75
C SER A 80 9.06 11.45 14.93
N THR A 81 9.06 12.37 15.91
CA THR A 81 9.87 12.21 17.14
C THR A 81 9.43 11.01 17.96
N THR A 82 8.12 10.85 18.19
CA THR A 82 7.55 9.71 18.92
C THR A 82 7.87 8.39 18.20
N LEU A 83 7.71 8.34 16.88
CA LEU A 83 8.05 7.16 16.08
C LEU A 83 9.52 6.77 16.23
N LYS A 84 10.44 7.74 16.10
CA LYS A 84 11.88 7.47 16.24
C LYS A 84 12.24 6.96 17.63
N HIS A 85 11.61 7.52 18.66
CA HIS A 85 11.80 7.05 20.02
C HIS A 85 11.32 5.61 20.19
N LEU A 86 10.10 5.28 19.73
CA LEU A 86 9.55 3.92 19.79
C LEU A 86 10.40 2.90 19.04
N LEU A 87 10.89 3.25 17.85
CA LEU A 87 11.78 2.39 17.07
C LEU A 87 13.09 2.10 17.82
N LYS A 88 13.69 3.13 18.42
CA LYS A 88 14.91 2.96 19.23
C LYS A 88 14.67 2.02 20.40
N THR A 89 13.56 2.21 21.12
CA THR A 89 13.18 1.36 22.26
C THR A 89 12.92 -0.09 21.84
N ALA A 90 12.43 -0.30 20.62
CA ALA A 90 12.24 -1.63 20.04
C ALA A 90 13.52 -2.24 19.43
N GLY A 91 14.67 -1.58 19.52
CA GLY A 91 15.96 -2.08 19.01
C GLY A 91 16.21 -1.82 17.52
N TYR A 92 15.43 -0.95 16.87
CA TYR A 92 15.62 -0.58 15.47
C TYR A 92 16.37 0.74 15.32
N GLU A 93 17.13 0.86 14.23
CA GLU A 93 17.85 2.08 13.83
C GLU A 93 16.88 3.14 13.24
N PRO A 94 16.54 4.23 13.97
CA PRO A 94 15.46 5.14 13.58
C PRO A 94 15.72 5.93 12.30
N GLN A 95 16.98 6.06 11.90
CA GLN A 95 17.41 6.79 10.69
C GLN A 95 16.88 6.17 9.39
N HIS A 96 16.55 4.89 9.39
CA HIS A 96 15.99 4.19 8.23
C HIS A 96 14.47 4.36 8.10
N PHE A 97 13.82 5.00 9.07
CA PHE A 97 12.37 5.11 9.14
C PHE A 97 11.91 6.56 9.14
N SER A 98 10.80 6.80 8.45
CA SER A 98 10.09 8.07 8.45
C SER A 98 8.60 7.83 8.29
N ILE A 99 7.81 8.89 8.39
CA ILE A 99 6.37 8.83 8.08
C ILE A 99 6.14 8.33 6.65
N HIS A 100 7.07 8.61 5.72
CA HIS A 100 6.99 8.10 4.36
C HIS A 100 7.17 6.58 4.27
N SER A 101 7.85 5.95 5.22
CA SER A 101 8.02 4.49 5.27
C SER A 101 6.68 3.78 5.38
N PHE A 102 5.71 4.32 6.12
CA PHE A 102 4.34 3.77 6.16
C PHE A 102 3.66 3.78 4.79
N ARG A 103 3.79 4.89 4.04
CA ARG A 103 3.22 4.99 2.69
C ARG A 103 3.89 4.04 1.70
N ARG A 104 5.21 3.86 1.83
CA ARG A 104 5.97 2.90 1.02
C ARG A 104 5.51 1.47 1.32
N GLY A 105 5.55 1.07 2.59
CA GLY A 105 5.16 -0.27 3.03
C GLY A 105 3.71 -0.60 2.64
N ALA A 106 2.78 0.33 2.81
CA ALA A 106 1.39 0.14 2.38
C ALA A 106 1.25 -0.05 0.86
N ALA A 107 1.99 0.72 0.04
CA ALA A 107 1.98 0.55 -1.41
C ALA A 107 2.57 -0.79 -1.84
N THR A 108 3.70 -1.18 -1.25
CA THR A 108 4.37 -2.46 -1.51
C THR A 108 3.47 -3.62 -1.13
N PHE A 109 2.89 -3.61 0.06
CA PHE A 109 1.98 -4.65 0.55
C PHE A 109 0.73 -4.77 -0.33
N ALA A 110 0.11 -3.64 -0.71
CA ALA A 110 -1.06 -3.64 -1.58
C ALA A 110 -0.73 -4.24 -2.95
N ALA A 111 0.41 -3.91 -3.53
CA ALA A 111 0.83 -4.46 -4.81
C ALA A 111 1.15 -5.96 -4.72
N ALA A 112 1.83 -6.39 -3.65
CA ALA A 112 2.07 -7.82 -3.39
C ALA A 112 0.77 -8.60 -3.20
N SER A 113 -0.28 -7.95 -2.69
CA SER A 113 -1.63 -8.51 -2.56
C SER A 113 -2.46 -8.47 -3.86
N GLY A 114 -1.86 -8.07 -5.00
CA GLY A 114 -2.54 -8.02 -6.29
C GLY A 114 -3.48 -6.84 -6.50
N ILE A 115 -3.45 -5.83 -5.62
CA ILE A 115 -4.28 -4.62 -5.80
C ILE A 115 -3.73 -3.81 -6.97
N SER A 116 -4.62 -3.35 -7.85
CA SER A 116 -4.21 -2.61 -9.05
C SER A 116 -3.49 -1.29 -8.73
N GLU A 117 -2.52 -0.94 -9.57
CA GLU A 117 -1.75 0.31 -9.42
C GLU A 117 -2.65 1.56 -9.36
N ASP A 118 -3.77 1.57 -10.07
CA ASP A 118 -4.72 2.68 -10.07
C ASP A 118 -5.44 2.85 -8.72
N VAL A 119 -5.82 1.73 -8.09
CA VAL A 119 -6.41 1.74 -6.74
C VAL A 119 -5.37 2.19 -5.72
N ILE A 120 -4.14 1.68 -5.80
CA ILE A 120 -3.03 2.11 -4.93
C ILE A 120 -2.79 3.61 -5.09
N ARG A 121 -2.71 4.10 -6.34
CA ARG A 121 -2.51 5.52 -6.65
C ARG A 121 -3.61 6.39 -6.03
N ALA A 122 -4.86 5.96 -6.16
CA ALA A 122 -6.02 6.67 -5.64
C ALA A 122 -6.02 6.68 -4.11
N GLN A 123 -5.86 5.52 -3.48
CA GLN A 123 -5.89 5.36 -2.02
C GLN A 123 -4.77 6.14 -1.34
N GLY A 124 -3.56 6.10 -1.89
CA GLY A 124 -2.45 6.87 -1.34
C GLY A 124 -2.47 8.33 -1.76
N THR A 125 -3.45 8.82 -2.53
CA THR A 125 -3.57 10.22 -2.97
C THR A 125 -2.35 10.75 -3.73
N TRP A 126 -1.59 9.88 -4.40
CA TRP A 126 -0.43 10.30 -5.19
C TRP A 126 -0.87 11.05 -6.44
N ARG A 127 -0.25 12.19 -6.77
CA ARG A 127 -0.52 12.94 -8.02
C ARG A 127 0.28 12.45 -9.21
N SER A 128 1.53 12.06 -8.98
CA SER A 128 2.42 11.52 -10.01
C SER A 128 2.57 10.00 -9.90
N SER A 129 3.28 9.40 -10.86
CA SER A 129 3.69 8.00 -10.86
C SER A 129 4.82 7.67 -9.88
N CYS A 130 5.17 8.58 -8.95
CA CYS A 130 6.31 8.37 -8.05
C CYS A 130 6.16 7.15 -7.13
N TYR A 131 4.92 6.72 -6.86
CA TYR A 131 4.60 5.53 -6.06
C TYR A 131 5.04 4.23 -6.73
N LYS A 132 5.20 4.21 -8.07
CA LYS A 132 5.66 3.02 -8.80
C LYS A 132 7.05 2.58 -8.37
N ARG A 133 7.89 3.51 -7.86
CA ARG A 133 9.19 3.19 -7.27
C ARG A 133 9.11 2.38 -5.96
N TYR A 134 7.93 2.27 -5.36
CA TYR A 134 7.70 1.49 -4.14
C TYR A 134 7.06 0.14 -4.43
N ILE A 135 6.54 -0.04 -5.65
CA ILE A 135 5.97 -1.29 -6.11
C ILE A 135 7.13 -2.04 -6.75
N ASP A 136 7.81 -2.85 -5.95
CA ASP A 136 8.84 -3.72 -6.50
C ASP A 136 8.15 -4.85 -7.25
N ARG A 137 8.52 -5.01 -8.53
CA ARG A 137 7.99 -6.06 -9.39
C ARG A 137 8.97 -7.22 -9.28
N ASP A 138 8.77 -7.98 -8.21
CA ASP A 138 9.59 -9.12 -7.85
C ASP A 138 9.70 -10.12 -9.02
N VAL A 139 10.74 -10.96 -8.98
CA VAL A 139 11.00 -12.05 -9.93
C VAL A 139 9.74 -12.90 -10.13
N GLU A 140 8.96 -13.12 -9.07
CA GLU A 140 7.71 -13.89 -9.14
C GLU A 140 6.67 -13.28 -10.08
N GLN A 141 6.48 -11.96 -10.07
CA GLN A 141 5.55 -11.29 -11.00
C GLN A 141 6.04 -11.36 -12.45
N ARG A 142 7.35 -11.29 -12.66
CA ARG A 142 7.96 -11.46 -13.99
C ARG A 142 7.79 -12.90 -14.49
N GLN A 143 7.92 -13.88 -13.59
CA GLN A 143 7.68 -15.29 -13.88
C GLN A 143 6.21 -15.55 -14.20
N GLN A 144 5.27 -14.97 -13.43
CA GLN A 144 3.84 -15.05 -13.70
C GLN A 144 3.49 -14.43 -15.06
N PHE A 145 4.08 -13.28 -15.39
CA PHE A 145 3.91 -12.67 -16.72
C PHE A 145 4.43 -13.59 -17.83
N ALA A 146 5.64 -14.14 -17.69
CA ALA A 146 6.20 -15.08 -18.66
C ALA A 146 5.31 -16.32 -18.83
N ASN A 147 4.77 -16.86 -17.74
CA ASN A 147 3.83 -17.98 -17.77
C ASN A 147 2.53 -17.59 -18.47
N GLN A 148 1.94 -16.43 -18.17
CA GLN A 148 0.72 -15.96 -18.85
C GLN A 148 0.94 -15.73 -20.35
N VAL A 149 2.08 -15.17 -20.76
CA VAL A 149 2.43 -15.02 -22.18
C VAL A 149 2.56 -16.38 -22.85
N LYS A 150 3.24 -17.34 -22.22
CA LYS A 150 3.30 -18.72 -22.71
C LYS A 150 1.89 -19.28 -22.88
N GLU A 151 1.07 -19.26 -21.84
CA GLU A 151 -0.29 -19.80 -21.89
C GLU A 151 -1.22 -19.06 -22.87
N ALA A 152 -0.97 -17.79 -23.19
CA ALA A 152 -1.74 -17.02 -24.18
C ALA A 152 -1.29 -17.26 -25.63
N VAL A 153 -0.01 -17.61 -25.83
CA VAL A 153 0.55 -17.95 -27.15
C VAL A 153 0.26 -19.41 -27.51
N PHE A 154 0.21 -20.31 -26.52
CA PHE A 154 0.04 -21.74 -26.71
C PHE A 154 -1.40 -22.30 -26.86
N PRO A 155 -2.53 -21.58 -26.73
CA PRO A 155 -3.84 -22.18 -26.91
C PRO A 155 -4.40 -21.94 -28.33
N HIS A 156 -3.66 -21.34 -29.26
CA HIS A 156 -4.17 -21.16 -30.62
C HIS A 156 -3.82 -22.37 -31.50
N PRO A 157 -4.79 -23.25 -31.85
CA PRO A 157 -4.56 -24.39 -32.74
C PRO A 157 -4.15 -24.01 -34.19
N LEU A 158 -4.00 -22.72 -34.49
CA LEU A 158 -3.50 -22.22 -35.78
C LEU A 158 -1.99 -21.92 -35.75
N LEU A 159 -1.36 -21.78 -34.57
CA LEU A 159 0.09 -21.53 -34.46
C LEU A 159 0.92 -22.82 -34.38
N THR A 160 0.34 -23.94 -33.97
CA THR A 160 0.99 -25.25 -34.06
C THR A 160 1.24 -25.69 -35.50
N ARG A 161 0.50 -25.14 -36.48
CA ARG A 161 0.75 -25.37 -37.91
C ARG A 161 1.56 -24.29 -38.62
N PHE A 162 1.77 -23.14 -37.98
CA PHE A 162 2.56 -22.05 -38.57
C PHE A 162 4.03 -22.45 -38.76
N TRP A 163 4.57 -23.26 -37.85
CA TRP A 163 5.93 -23.80 -37.93
C TRP A 163 6.06 -25.02 -38.86
N GLU A 164 4.98 -25.79 -39.05
CA GLU A 164 4.95 -26.93 -39.99
C GLU A 164 4.93 -26.48 -41.45
N PHE A 165 4.32 -25.32 -41.76
CA PHE A 165 4.18 -24.83 -43.13
C PHE A 165 5.49 -24.28 -43.74
N TRP A 166 6.49 -23.93 -42.92
CA TRP A 166 7.78 -23.38 -43.37
C TRP A 166 9.00 -24.30 -43.11
N GLY A 167 8.81 -25.55 -42.69
CA GLY A 167 9.90 -26.53 -42.61
C GLY A 167 11.07 -26.15 -41.68
N PHE A 168 10.87 -25.24 -40.71
CA PHE A 168 11.89 -24.92 -39.72
C PHE A 168 11.88 -25.97 -38.61
N VAL A 169 12.78 -26.95 -38.73
CA VAL A 169 13.25 -27.72 -37.57
C VAL A 169 13.84 -26.71 -36.58
N ALA A 170 13.50 -26.83 -35.30
CA ALA A 170 14.13 -26.06 -34.24
C ALA A 170 15.63 -26.40 -34.22
N VAL A 171 16.44 -25.66 -34.98
CA VAL A 171 17.89 -25.72 -34.89
C VAL A 171 18.26 -25.02 -33.58
N PRO A 172 18.91 -25.70 -32.62
CA PRO A 172 19.42 -25.00 -31.44
C PRO A 172 20.45 -23.99 -31.94
N ARG A 173 20.19 -22.69 -31.72
CA ARG A 173 21.17 -21.65 -32.04
C ARG A 173 22.46 -21.95 -31.27
N PRO A 174 23.61 -22.14 -31.94
CA PRO A 174 24.88 -22.20 -31.24
C PRO A 174 25.15 -20.81 -30.63
N GLY A 175 25.24 -20.73 -29.31
CA GLY A 175 25.66 -19.51 -28.61
C GLY A 175 24.63 -18.84 -27.69
N PHE A 176 23.43 -19.39 -27.52
CA PHE A 176 22.52 -18.94 -26.44
C PHE A 176 22.62 -19.89 -25.24
N THR A 177 23.48 -19.57 -24.28
CA THR A 177 23.47 -20.23 -22.97
C THR A 177 22.26 -19.74 -22.19
N PHE A 178 21.34 -20.65 -21.86
CA PHE A 178 20.31 -20.40 -20.86
C PHE A 178 21.01 -20.39 -19.49
N GLY A 179 21.52 -19.23 -19.07
CA GLY A 179 22.02 -19.04 -17.73
C GLY A 179 20.85 -18.95 -16.77
N ILE A 180 20.44 -20.08 -16.17
CA ILE A 180 19.88 -20.03 -14.83
C ILE A 180 21.06 -19.61 -13.95
N ASN A 181 21.24 -18.31 -13.76
CA ASN A 181 22.11 -17.85 -12.71
C ASN A 181 21.45 -18.27 -11.40
N ASP A 182 21.89 -19.39 -10.84
CA ASP A 182 21.81 -19.64 -9.41
C ASP A 182 22.52 -18.47 -8.73
N ALA A 183 21.75 -17.43 -8.40
CA ALA A 183 22.18 -16.36 -7.52
C ALA A 183 22.23 -16.90 -6.09
N ASN A 184 23.15 -17.82 -5.85
CA ASN A 184 23.64 -18.26 -4.54
C ASN A 184 24.94 -19.04 -4.78
N LYS A 185 26.03 -18.31 -5.01
CA LYS A 185 27.38 -18.71 -4.61
C LYS A 185 28.25 -17.44 -4.56
N GLU A 186 28.82 -17.26 -3.37
CA GLU A 186 29.73 -16.22 -2.87
C GLU A 186 29.07 -14.93 -2.34
#